data_AF-A0A956B792-F1
#
_entry.id   AF-A0A956B792-F1
#
_cell.length_a   1.000
_cell.length_b   1.000
_cell.length_c   1.000
_cell.angle_alpha   90.00
_cell.angle_beta   90.00
_cell.angle_gamma   90.00
#
_symmetry.space_group_name_H-M   'P 1'
#
loop_
_entity.id
_entity.type
_entity.pdbx_description
1 polymer ?
#
loop_
_entity_poly.entity_id
_entity_poly.type
_entity_poly.pdbx_seq_one_letter_code
_entity_poly.pdbx_strand_id
1 'polypeptide(L)'
;MGLLGGFVLLSYLYLGVSALILYRVVRGWRALFDRQLTPDDAHLATSAAFFLLLPPVVALHEAGHAAAVVALGGKVLKVAFYGFMGAVWHASMGPRDDFLVALAGNLVTVLLGAGVLGWALLRPGHPVSNILRIELARQALFLELVLYPVLCLFTHGDFRVIYDFGATPLASGLTAGVHALILAVGWGWWWRRRALPRARALCGRSAFTLVEAERALARDPTDLAAQRALGLAWGRAG
;
A
#
# COMPACT_ATOMS: atom_id res chain seq x y z
N MET A 1 28.24 -10.70 -8.93
CA MET A 1 27.44 -9.52 -8.50
C MET A 1 26.79 -9.86 -7.18
N GLY A 2 27.06 -9.11 -6.11
CA GLY A 2 26.38 -9.34 -4.82
C GLY A 2 24.86 -9.06 -4.93
N LEU A 3 24.08 -9.57 -3.98
CA LEU A 3 22.60 -9.41 -3.92
C LEU A 3 22.16 -7.95 -4.16
N LEU A 4 22.90 -7.00 -3.59
CA LEU A 4 22.65 -5.57 -3.74
C LEU A 4 22.73 -5.07 -5.19
N GLY A 5 23.64 -5.62 -6.00
CA GLY A 5 23.76 -5.29 -7.43
C GLY A 5 22.59 -5.84 -8.26
N GLY A 6 22.07 -7.02 -7.88
CA GLY A 6 20.87 -7.59 -8.50
C GLY A 6 19.62 -6.76 -8.24
N PHE A 7 19.42 -6.31 -6.99
CA PHE A 7 18.28 -5.46 -6.61
C PHE A 7 18.30 -4.10 -7.29
N VAL A 8 19.47 -3.48 -7.41
CA VAL A 8 19.62 -2.19 -8.11
C VAL A 8 19.29 -2.34 -9.60
N LEU A 9 19.79 -3.39 -10.26
CA LEU A 9 19.47 -3.66 -11.67
C LEU A 9 17.97 -3.89 -11.88
N LEU A 10 17.33 -4.68 -11.02
CA LEU A 10 15.88 -4.92 -11.07
C LEU A 10 15.10 -3.62 -10.88
N SER A 11 15.54 -2.76 -9.96
CA SER A 11 14.91 -1.46 -9.72
C SER A 11 14.97 -0.56 -10.96
N TYR A 12 16.09 -0.53 -11.68
CA TYR A 12 16.18 0.21 -12.94
C TYR A 12 15.31 -0.38 -14.05
N LEU A 13 15.21 -1.71 -14.15
CA LEU A 13 14.29 -2.36 -15.07
C LEU A 13 12.83 -1.93 -14.79
N TYR A 14 12.43 -1.93 -13.51
CA TYR A 14 11.11 -1.48 -13.10
C TYR A 14 10.87 0.00 -13.35
N LEU A 15 11.90 0.85 -13.24
CA LEU A 15 11.79 2.26 -13.64
C LEU A 15 11.54 2.41 -15.14
N GLY A 16 12.17 1.58 -15.98
CA GLY A 16 11.88 1.52 -17.42
C GLY A 16 10.41 1.13 -17.70
N VAL A 17 9.90 0.12 -17.01
CA VAL A 17 8.47 -0.26 -17.08
C VAL A 17 7.57 0.86 -16.58
N SER A 18 7.97 1.55 -15.52
CA SER A 18 7.24 2.69 -14.96
C SER A 18 7.09 3.82 -15.97
N ALA A 19 8.15 4.14 -16.72
CA ALA A 19 8.08 5.12 -17.81
C ALA A 19 7.08 4.70 -18.91
N LEU A 20 7.04 3.42 -19.28
CA LEU A 20 6.06 2.90 -20.25
C LEU A 20 4.62 3.00 -19.72
N ILE A 21 4.40 2.63 -18.46
CA ILE A 21 3.08 2.73 -17.82
C ILE A 21 2.64 4.20 -17.72
N LEU A 22 3.54 5.11 -17.33
CA LEU A 22 3.28 6.54 -17.29
C LEU A 22 2.88 7.07 -18.67
N TYR A 23 3.64 6.71 -19.70
CA TYR A 23 3.33 7.09 -21.08
C TYR A 23 1.93 6.62 -21.50
N ARG A 24 1.56 5.36 -21.19
CA ARG A 24 0.22 4.82 -21.47
C ARG A 24 -0.88 5.57 -20.72
N VAL A 25 -0.68 5.86 -19.43
CA VAL A 25 -1.63 6.65 -18.62
C VAL A 25 -1.82 8.05 -19.19
N VAL A 26 -0.74 8.73 -19.56
CA VAL A 26 -0.79 10.10 -20.12
C VAL A 26 -1.48 10.11 -21.49
N ARG A 27 -1.12 9.19 -22.39
CA ARG A 27 -1.76 9.04 -23.71
C ARG A 27 -3.24 8.69 -23.61
N GLY A 28 -3.61 7.83 -22.66
CA GLY A 28 -4.95 7.30 -22.47
C GLY A 28 -5.80 8.04 -21.43
N TRP A 29 -5.33 9.17 -20.89
CA TRP A 29 -5.90 9.79 -19.69
C TRP A 29 -7.41 10.00 -19.76
N ARG A 30 -7.92 10.51 -20.90
CA ARG A 30 -9.35 10.78 -21.07
C ARG A 30 -10.20 9.50 -21.13
N ALA A 31 -9.71 8.45 -21.80
CA ALA A 31 -10.42 7.17 -21.88
C ALA A 31 -10.41 6.47 -20.52
N LEU A 32 -9.25 6.48 -19.84
CA LEU A 32 -9.07 5.86 -18.53
C LEU A 32 -10.04 6.43 -17.47
N PHE A 33 -10.42 7.71 -17.59
CA PHE A 33 -11.33 8.38 -16.66
C PHE A 33 -12.72 8.68 -17.24
N ASP A 34 -13.13 7.95 -18.27
CA ASP A 34 -14.50 8.02 -18.78
C ASP A 34 -15.49 7.14 -17.99
N ARG A 35 -16.76 7.13 -18.40
CA ARG A 35 -17.83 6.41 -17.68
C ARG A 35 -17.87 4.91 -17.96
N GLN A 36 -16.97 4.37 -18.76
CA GLN A 36 -16.93 2.96 -19.15
C GLN A 36 -15.64 2.31 -18.65
N LEU A 37 -15.72 1.56 -17.55
CA LEU A 37 -14.58 0.80 -17.07
C LEU A 37 -14.36 -0.44 -17.95
N THR A 38 -13.35 -0.41 -18.82
CA THR A 38 -12.94 -1.59 -19.61
C THR A 38 -11.94 -2.47 -18.83
N PRO A 39 -11.75 -3.74 -19.25
CA PRO A 39 -10.69 -4.58 -18.67
C PRO A 39 -9.28 -3.98 -18.83
N ASP A 40 -9.02 -3.30 -19.95
CA ASP A 40 -7.72 -2.67 -20.22
C ASP A 40 -7.47 -1.48 -19.28
N ASP A 41 -8.50 -0.69 -19.00
CA ASP A 41 -8.43 0.40 -18.00
C ASP A 41 -8.12 -0.15 -16.61
N ALA A 42 -8.78 -1.23 -16.22
CA ALA A 42 -8.56 -1.87 -14.93
C ALA A 42 -7.13 -2.44 -14.82
N HIS A 43 -6.61 -3.05 -15.88
CA HIS A 43 -5.24 -3.56 -15.92
C HIS A 43 -4.22 -2.41 -15.90
N LEU A 44 -4.44 -1.34 -16.67
CA LEU A 44 -3.57 -0.17 -16.68
C LEU A 44 -3.56 0.53 -15.31
N ALA A 45 -4.72 0.69 -14.68
CA ALA A 45 -4.85 1.27 -13.33
C ALA A 45 -4.14 0.41 -12.27
N THR A 46 -4.32 -0.91 -12.31
CA THR A 46 -3.61 -1.85 -11.42
C THR A 46 -2.09 -1.76 -11.61
N SER A 47 -1.64 -1.70 -12.86
CA SER A 47 -0.22 -1.54 -13.19
C SER A 47 0.32 -0.20 -12.71
N ALA A 48 -0.45 0.88 -12.89
CA ALA A 48 -0.09 2.22 -12.44
C ALA A 48 0.01 2.33 -10.91
N ALA A 49 -0.86 1.63 -10.17
CA ALA A 49 -0.76 1.56 -8.71
C ALA A 49 0.61 1.01 -8.26
N PHE A 50 1.10 -0.05 -8.90
CA PHE A 50 2.42 -0.60 -8.59
C PHE A 50 3.54 0.29 -9.12
N PHE A 51 3.57 0.52 -10.43
CA PHE A 51 4.75 1.10 -11.07
C PHE A 51 4.89 2.61 -10.84
N LEU A 52 3.78 3.33 -10.63
CA LEU A 52 3.82 4.79 -10.47
C LEU A 52 3.64 5.23 -9.02
N LEU A 53 2.78 4.55 -8.25
CA LEU A 53 2.44 5.00 -6.89
C LEU A 53 3.27 4.33 -5.79
N LEU A 54 3.79 3.12 -6.00
CA LEU A 54 4.64 2.47 -5.00
C LEU A 54 5.99 3.16 -4.78
N PRO A 55 6.71 3.70 -5.80
CA PRO A 55 7.97 4.40 -5.56
C PRO A 55 7.85 5.62 -4.62
N PRO A 56 6.82 6.49 -4.74
CA PRO A 56 6.53 7.50 -3.71
C PRO A 56 6.32 6.92 -2.31
N VAL A 57 5.68 5.75 -2.16
CA VAL A 57 5.53 5.08 -0.86
C VAL A 57 6.88 4.68 -0.29
N VAL A 58 7.77 4.10 -1.10
CA VAL A 58 9.13 3.77 -0.68
C VAL A 58 9.90 5.02 -0.27
N ALA A 59 9.79 6.11 -1.01
CA ALA A 59 10.41 7.38 -0.63
C ALA A 59 9.90 7.91 0.73
N LEU A 60 8.59 7.77 1.00
CA LEU A 60 8.00 8.14 2.29
C LEU A 60 8.45 7.22 3.43
N HIS A 61 8.64 5.93 3.16
CA HIS A 61 9.21 4.97 4.09
C HIS A 61 10.62 5.39 4.53
N GLU A 62 11.50 5.66 3.57
CA GLU A 62 12.86 6.16 3.86
C GLU A 62 12.84 7.52 4.59
N ALA A 63 11.91 8.41 4.22
CA ALA A 63 11.72 9.67 4.93
C ALA A 63 11.31 9.44 6.40
N GLY A 64 10.51 8.40 6.68
CA GLY A 64 10.17 7.98 8.04
C GLY A 64 11.40 7.61 8.87
N HIS A 65 12.30 6.79 8.31
CA HIS A 65 13.57 6.46 8.96
C HIS A 65 14.43 7.71 9.20
N ALA A 66 14.64 8.53 8.18
CA ALA A 66 15.45 9.74 8.28
C ALA A 66 14.89 10.72 9.32
N ALA A 67 13.56 10.90 9.34
CA ALA A 67 12.89 11.74 10.33
C ALA A 67 13.07 11.19 11.76
N ALA A 68 12.97 9.88 11.96
CA ALA A 68 13.20 9.26 13.27
C ALA A 68 14.64 9.45 13.74
N VAL A 69 15.64 9.28 12.85
CA VAL A 69 17.05 9.54 13.18
C VAL A 69 17.23 10.97 13.69
N VAL A 70 16.70 11.96 12.96
CA VAL A 70 16.82 13.37 13.35
C VAL A 70 16.07 13.65 14.65
N ALA A 71 14.85 13.12 14.82
CA ALA A 71 14.04 13.32 16.01
C ALA A 71 14.67 12.75 17.29
N LEU A 72 15.48 11.69 17.15
CA LEU A 72 16.21 11.06 18.25
C LEU A 72 17.59 11.72 18.51
N GLY A 73 17.92 12.81 17.81
CA GLY A 73 19.20 13.52 17.97
C GLY A 73 20.36 12.92 17.18
N GLY A 74 20.08 11.95 16.30
CA GLY A 74 21.05 11.34 15.41
C GLY A 74 21.40 12.16 14.18
N LYS A 75 22.37 11.66 13.42
CA LYS A 75 22.77 12.22 12.14
C LYS A 75 22.55 11.21 11.02
N VAL A 76 21.73 11.59 10.04
CA VAL A 76 21.61 10.86 8.78
C VAL A 76 22.91 11.03 8.00
N LEU A 77 23.61 9.92 7.77
CA LEU A 77 24.89 9.89 7.06
C LEU A 77 24.69 9.84 5.55
N LYS A 78 23.67 9.10 5.11
CA LYS A 78 23.34 8.93 3.69
C LYS A 78 21.87 8.52 3.56
N VAL A 79 21.22 9.00 2.50
CA VAL A 79 19.95 8.47 2.00
C VAL A 79 20.18 8.05 0.56
N ALA A 80 19.73 6.86 0.18
CA ALA A 80 19.69 6.43 -1.20
C ALA A 80 18.27 5.99 -1.56
N PHE A 81 17.87 6.32 -2.78
CA PHE A 81 16.58 5.95 -3.33
C PHE A 81 16.77 5.52 -4.77
N TYR A 82 16.24 4.34 -5.10
CA TYR A 82 16.38 3.68 -6.40
C TYR A 82 15.00 3.36 -7.02
N GLY A 83 13.94 4.08 -6.61
CA GLY A 83 12.57 3.84 -7.06
C GLY A 83 11.85 2.82 -6.18
N PHE A 84 12.14 1.53 -6.36
CA PHE A 84 11.47 0.43 -5.64
C PHE A 84 12.27 -0.09 -4.44
N MET A 85 13.39 0.58 -4.13
CA MET A 85 14.27 0.28 -3.02
C MET A 85 14.86 1.59 -2.49
N GLY A 86 15.04 1.67 -1.19
CA GLY A 86 15.76 2.75 -0.54
C GLY A 86 16.64 2.25 0.58
N ALA A 87 17.41 3.17 1.15
CA ALA A 87 18.12 2.94 2.40
C ALA A 87 18.49 4.27 3.05
N VAL A 88 18.35 4.33 4.37
CA VAL A 88 18.90 5.39 5.22
C VAL A 88 20.04 4.81 6.07
N TRP A 89 21.22 5.42 5.98
CA TRP A 89 22.36 5.09 6.84
C TRP A 89 22.51 6.13 7.93
N HIS A 90 22.67 5.65 9.15
CA HIS A 90 23.01 6.44 10.34
C HIS A 90 24.02 5.66 11.19
N ALA A 91 24.73 6.35 12.08
CA ALA A 91 25.50 5.65 13.11
C ALA A 91 24.54 5.01 14.12
N SER A 92 24.95 3.88 14.73
CA SER A 92 24.17 3.30 15.82
C SER A 92 23.99 4.31 16.95
N MET A 93 22.76 4.48 17.41
CA MET A 93 22.39 5.35 18.53
C MET A 93 22.05 4.54 19.79
N GLY A 94 22.28 3.22 19.73
CA GLY A 94 21.94 2.26 20.76
C GLY A 94 20.66 1.48 20.45
N PRO A 95 20.47 0.30 21.08
CA PRO A 95 19.43 -0.66 20.71
C PRO A 95 18.01 -0.09 20.62
N ARG A 96 17.64 0.75 21.59
CA ARG A 96 16.32 1.36 21.66
C ARG A 96 16.04 2.27 20.47
N ASP A 97 16.99 3.17 20.17
CA ASP A 97 16.79 4.20 19.17
C ASP A 97 16.96 3.62 17.76
N ASP A 98 17.87 2.66 17.57
CA ASP A 98 18.00 1.91 16.32
C ASP A 98 16.72 1.10 16.02
N PHE A 99 16.10 0.50 17.05
CA PHE A 99 14.80 -0.16 16.93
C PHE A 99 13.69 0.83 16.51
N LEU A 100 13.63 2.01 17.13
CA LEU A 100 12.63 3.02 16.80
C LEU A 100 12.81 3.57 15.38
N VAL A 101 14.05 3.77 14.94
CA VAL A 101 14.35 4.14 13.56
C VAL A 101 13.90 3.04 12.62
N ALA A 102 14.29 1.78 12.85
CA ALA A 102 13.88 0.64 12.03
C ALA A 102 12.34 0.52 11.96
N LEU A 103 11.62 0.75 13.05
CA LEU A 103 10.16 0.72 13.05
C LEU A 103 9.52 1.87 12.26
N ALA A 104 10.17 3.04 12.18
CA ALA A 104 9.54 4.28 11.69
C ALA A 104 9.13 4.20 10.21
N GLY A 105 10.01 3.77 9.30
CA GLY A 105 9.67 3.65 7.87
C GLY A 105 8.53 2.64 7.65
N ASN A 106 8.64 1.49 8.30
CA ASN A 106 7.64 0.43 8.27
C ASN A 106 6.26 0.95 8.73
N LEU A 107 6.22 1.71 9.83
CA LEU A 107 4.99 2.32 10.34
C LEU A 107 4.40 3.34 9.36
N VAL A 108 5.23 4.17 8.70
CA VAL A 108 4.76 5.10 7.66
C VAL A 108 4.06 4.35 6.53
N THR A 109 4.66 3.27 6.01
CA THR A 109 4.03 2.46 4.95
C THR A 109 2.71 1.83 5.41
N VAL A 110 2.68 1.21 6.61
CA VAL A 110 1.47 0.56 7.13
C VAL A 110 0.35 1.58 7.32
N LEU A 111 0.63 2.73 7.95
CA LEU A 111 -0.37 3.76 8.18
C LEU A 111 -0.87 4.36 6.86
N LEU A 112 0.01 4.60 5.90
CA LEU A 112 -0.37 5.09 4.57
C LEU A 112 -1.26 4.07 3.84
N GLY A 113 -0.85 2.79 3.81
CA GLY A 113 -1.62 1.72 3.17
C GLY A 113 -3.00 1.55 3.81
N ALA A 114 -3.07 1.49 5.14
CA ALA A 114 -4.32 1.39 5.88
C ALA A 114 -5.22 2.63 5.68
N GLY A 115 -4.63 3.83 5.70
CA GLY A 115 -5.33 5.09 5.47
C GLY A 115 -5.91 5.20 4.06
N VAL A 116 -5.12 4.86 3.04
CA VAL A 116 -5.56 4.83 1.64
C VAL A 116 -6.65 3.79 1.43
N LEU A 117 -6.54 2.60 2.04
CA LEU A 117 -7.58 1.59 1.98
C LEU A 117 -8.88 2.08 2.63
N GLY A 118 -8.79 2.61 3.84
CA GLY A 118 -9.93 3.18 4.56
C GLY A 118 -10.60 4.28 3.73
N TRP A 119 -9.82 5.19 3.15
CA TRP A 119 -10.33 6.21 2.24
C TRP A 119 -11.04 5.61 1.03
N ALA A 120 -10.44 4.64 0.36
CA ALA A 120 -11.02 4.03 -0.85
C ALA A 120 -12.36 3.35 -0.55
N LEU A 121 -12.46 2.66 0.58
CA LEU A 121 -13.67 1.95 0.99
C LEU A 121 -14.76 2.91 1.49
N LEU A 122 -14.41 3.96 2.23
CA LEU A 122 -15.38 4.87 2.85
C LEU A 122 -15.79 6.03 1.94
N ARG A 123 -14.91 6.46 1.03
CA ARG A 123 -15.15 7.56 0.09
C ARG A 123 -14.84 7.12 -1.35
N PRO A 124 -15.61 6.17 -1.88
CA PRO A 124 -15.43 5.70 -3.24
C PRO A 124 -15.71 6.84 -4.24
N GLY A 125 -14.86 6.88 -5.26
CA GLY A 125 -14.96 7.83 -6.36
C GLY A 125 -15.10 7.11 -7.69
N HIS A 126 -14.43 7.65 -8.70
CA HIS A 126 -14.31 7.02 -10.01
C HIS A 126 -13.74 5.59 -9.87
N PRO A 127 -14.23 4.59 -10.62
CA PRO A 127 -13.76 3.21 -10.50
C PRO A 127 -12.24 3.06 -10.69
N VAL A 128 -11.65 3.75 -11.66
CA VAL A 128 -10.18 3.79 -11.80
C VAL A 128 -9.48 4.36 -10.56
N SER A 129 -10.00 5.44 -9.96
CA SER A 129 -9.45 5.96 -8.71
C SER A 129 -9.58 4.96 -7.55
N ASN A 130 -10.67 4.18 -7.53
CA ASN A 130 -10.85 3.13 -6.52
C ASN A 130 -9.81 2.02 -6.72
N ILE A 131 -9.60 1.56 -7.96
CA ILE A 131 -8.57 0.57 -8.31
C ILE A 131 -7.19 1.05 -7.89
N LEU A 132 -6.81 2.27 -8.27
CA LEU A 132 -5.50 2.84 -7.91
C LEU A 132 -5.25 2.83 -6.40
N ARG A 133 -6.23 3.27 -5.60
CA ARG A 133 -6.09 3.35 -4.14
C ARG A 133 -6.10 1.96 -3.49
N ILE A 134 -7.02 1.09 -3.91
CA ILE A 134 -7.15 -0.26 -3.35
C ILE A 134 -5.89 -1.08 -3.67
N GLU A 135 -5.40 -1.03 -4.91
CA GLU A 135 -4.20 -1.75 -5.31
C GLU A 135 -2.94 -1.18 -4.66
N LEU A 136 -2.80 0.15 -4.56
CA LEU A 136 -1.70 0.78 -3.82
C LEU A 136 -1.69 0.32 -2.37
N ALA A 137 -2.84 0.38 -1.70
CA ALA A 137 -2.96 -0.04 -0.31
C ALA A 137 -2.68 -1.53 -0.13
N ARG A 138 -3.21 -2.38 -1.01
CA ARG A 138 -2.98 -3.83 -0.99
C ARG A 138 -1.50 -4.16 -1.15
N GLN A 139 -0.82 -3.50 -2.10
CA GLN A 139 0.59 -3.71 -2.37
C GLN A 139 1.47 -3.19 -1.23
N ALA A 140 1.22 -1.98 -0.72
CA ALA A 140 1.94 -1.40 0.41
C ALA A 140 1.81 -2.27 1.66
N LEU A 141 0.59 -2.67 2.03
CA LEU A 141 0.34 -3.52 3.20
C LEU A 141 0.93 -4.93 3.02
N PHE A 142 0.79 -5.53 1.84
CA PHE A 142 1.38 -6.85 1.58
C PHE A 142 2.92 -6.80 1.61
N LEU A 143 3.52 -5.77 1.01
CA LEU A 143 4.96 -5.58 1.01
C LEU A 143 5.46 -5.47 2.45
N GLU A 144 4.87 -4.59 3.24
CA GLU A 144 5.33 -4.24 4.58
C GLU A 144 5.03 -5.31 5.65
N LEU A 145 3.86 -5.96 5.57
CA LEU A 145 3.43 -6.93 6.59
C LEU A 145 3.81 -8.37 6.25
N VAL A 146 4.19 -8.67 5.00
CA VAL A 146 4.46 -10.04 4.58
C VAL A 146 5.79 -10.15 3.86
N LEU A 147 5.92 -9.51 2.70
CA LEU A 147 7.06 -9.76 1.82
C LEU A 147 8.38 -9.27 2.42
N TYR A 148 8.43 -8.02 2.88
CA TYR A 148 9.64 -7.38 3.42
C TYR A 148 10.14 -8.04 4.72
N PRO A 149 9.29 -8.36 5.71
CA PRO A 149 9.72 -9.15 6.87
C PRO A 149 10.32 -10.50 6.47
N VAL A 150 9.70 -11.21 5.53
CA VAL A 150 10.20 -12.50 5.04
C VAL A 150 11.54 -12.34 4.32
N LEU A 151 11.71 -11.30 3.51
CA LEU A 151 12.98 -11.00 2.85
C LEU A 151 14.09 -10.73 3.86
N CYS A 152 13.81 -9.96 4.92
CA CYS A 152 14.76 -9.66 6.00
C CYS A 152 15.23 -10.89 6.80
N LEU A 153 14.53 -12.03 6.72
CA LEU A 153 15.06 -13.28 7.29
C LEU A 153 16.36 -13.69 6.58
N PHE A 154 16.44 -13.44 5.26
CA PHE A 154 17.55 -13.86 4.41
C PHE A 154 18.50 -12.71 4.05
N THR A 155 18.07 -11.45 4.21
CA THR A 155 18.84 -10.25 3.87
C THR A 155 19.02 -9.32 5.07
N HIS A 156 19.73 -8.22 4.89
CA HIS A 156 19.73 -7.11 5.85
C HIS A 156 18.49 -6.24 5.60
N GLY A 157 17.92 -5.67 6.66
CA GLY A 157 16.76 -4.77 6.61
C GLY A 157 16.16 -4.55 7.99
N ASP A 158 15.12 -3.73 8.08
CA ASP A 158 14.58 -3.23 9.35
C ASP A 158 14.09 -4.35 10.26
N PHE A 159 13.45 -5.36 9.68
CA PHE A 159 12.90 -6.48 10.46
C PHE A 159 13.98 -7.32 11.15
N ARG A 160 15.25 -7.23 10.76
CA ARG A 160 16.35 -7.81 11.56
C ARG A 160 16.60 -7.05 12.85
N VAL A 161 16.46 -5.73 12.84
CA VAL A 161 16.59 -4.88 14.04
C VAL A 161 15.33 -4.99 14.89
N ILE A 162 14.15 -4.93 14.25
CA ILE A 162 12.84 -5.01 14.93
C ILE A 162 12.64 -6.36 15.63
N TYR A 163 13.17 -7.45 15.07
CA TYR A 163 13.09 -8.79 15.67
C TYR A 163 14.40 -9.25 16.32
N ASP A 164 15.28 -8.33 16.68
CA ASP A 164 16.40 -8.65 17.54
C ASP A 164 15.93 -8.74 19.01
N PHE A 165 15.56 -9.95 19.41
CA PHE A 165 15.16 -10.26 20.78
C PHE A 165 16.32 -10.19 21.79
N GLY A 166 17.58 -10.22 21.32
CA GLY A 166 18.74 -10.02 22.18
C GLY A 166 18.95 -8.55 22.53
N ALA A 167 18.73 -7.66 21.56
CA ALA A 167 18.90 -6.23 21.73
C ALA A 167 17.71 -5.53 22.41
N THR A 168 16.47 -5.89 22.04
CA THR A 168 15.25 -5.23 22.54
C THR A 168 14.09 -6.21 22.84
N PRO A 169 14.26 -7.18 23.76
CA PRO A 169 13.33 -8.32 23.92
C PRO A 169 11.86 -7.94 24.08
N LEU A 170 11.55 -6.94 24.91
CA LEU A 170 10.18 -6.49 25.14
C LEU A 170 9.58 -5.82 23.90
N ALA A 171 10.32 -4.94 23.24
CA ALA A 171 9.84 -4.20 22.07
C ALA A 171 9.65 -5.13 20.86
N SER A 172 10.60 -6.04 20.63
CA SER A 172 10.52 -7.10 19.63
C SER A 172 9.31 -8.02 19.87
N GLY A 173 9.10 -8.45 21.12
CA GLY A 173 7.95 -9.29 21.49
C GLY A 173 6.60 -8.61 21.30
N LEU A 174 6.47 -7.36 21.73
CA LEU A 174 5.26 -6.57 21.51
C LEU A 174 4.99 -6.36 20.02
N THR A 175 6.02 -6.04 19.24
CA THR A 175 5.89 -5.82 17.80
C THR A 175 5.49 -7.09 17.07
N ALA A 176 6.09 -8.23 17.41
CA ALA A 176 5.71 -9.53 16.86
C ALA A 176 4.24 -9.87 17.19
N GLY A 177 3.80 -9.62 18.43
CA GLY A 177 2.41 -9.82 18.84
C GLY A 177 1.42 -8.95 18.07
N VAL A 178 1.70 -7.64 17.96
CA VAL A 178 0.87 -6.69 17.20
C VAL A 178 0.85 -7.06 15.72
N HIS A 179 1.99 -7.43 15.15
CA HIS A 179 2.09 -7.82 13.76
C HIS A 179 1.27 -9.10 13.48
N ALA A 180 1.40 -10.13 14.31
CA ALA A 180 0.60 -11.34 14.20
C ALA A 180 -0.91 -11.04 14.30
N LEU A 181 -1.31 -10.13 15.20
CA LEU A 181 -2.70 -9.70 15.34
C LEU A 181 -3.22 -8.99 14.08
N ILE A 182 -2.43 -8.08 13.49
CA ILE A 182 -2.78 -7.39 12.24
C ILE A 182 -2.95 -8.40 11.10
N LEU A 183 -2.06 -9.39 10.98
CA LEU A 183 -2.18 -10.42 9.95
C LEU A 183 -3.42 -11.31 10.17
N ALA A 184 -3.64 -11.77 11.40
CA ALA A 184 -4.77 -12.65 11.70
C ALA A 184 -6.12 -11.95 11.58
N VAL A 185 -6.28 -10.79 12.22
CA VAL A 185 -7.55 -10.06 12.28
C VAL A 185 -7.75 -9.18 11.05
N GLY A 186 -6.74 -8.40 10.68
CA GLY A 186 -6.80 -7.48 9.56
C GLY A 186 -6.88 -8.23 8.23
N TRP A 187 -5.86 -9.03 7.92
CA TRP A 187 -5.78 -9.74 6.64
C TRP A 187 -6.62 -11.03 6.60
N GLY A 188 -6.65 -11.79 7.69
CA GLY A 188 -7.40 -13.04 7.76
C GLY A 188 -8.91 -12.84 7.83
N TRP A 189 -9.39 -12.12 8.83
CA TRP A 189 -10.82 -12.00 9.11
C TRP A 189 -11.47 -10.80 8.42
N TRP A 190 -11.03 -9.57 8.72
CA TRP A 190 -11.67 -8.35 8.26
C TRP A 190 -11.57 -8.18 6.74
N TRP A 191 -10.37 -8.41 6.17
CA TRP A 191 -10.18 -8.30 4.74
C TRP A 191 -11.09 -9.27 3.98
N ARG A 192 -11.12 -10.56 4.37
CA ARG A 192 -11.95 -11.56 3.69
C ARG A 192 -13.45 -11.32 3.87
N ARG A 193 -13.90 -10.90 5.05
CA ARG A 193 -15.33 -10.78 5.38
C ARG A 193 -15.94 -9.43 4.99
N ARG A 194 -15.16 -8.34 4.99
CA ARG A 194 -15.67 -6.98 4.84
C ARG A 194 -15.02 -6.25 3.67
N ALA A 195 -13.70 -6.15 3.67
CA ALA A 195 -13.00 -5.28 2.72
C ALA A 195 -13.00 -5.85 1.29
N LEU A 196 -12.73 -7.15 1.13
CA LEU A 196 -12.59 -7.80 -0.16
C LEU A 196 -13.88 -7.79 -1.00
N PRO A 197 -15.07 -8.13 -0.45
CA PRO A 197 -16.31 -8.01 -1.22
C PRO A 197 -16.56 -6.57 -1.69
N ARG A 198 -16.34 -5.58 -0.81
CA ARG A 198 -16.51 -4.16 -1.15
C ARG A 198 -15.48 -3.71 -2.19
N ALA A 199 -14.23 -4.08 -2.03
CA ALA A 199 -13.16 -3.76 -2.97
C ALA A 199 -13.46 -4.33 -4.36
N ARG A 200 -13.91 -5.60 -4.45
CA ARG A 200 -14.34 -6.20 -5.72
C ARG A 200 -15.48 -5.43 -6.37
N ALA A 201 -16.48 -5.03 -5.58
CA ALA A 201 -17.60 -4.26 -6.09
C ALA A 201 -17.17 -2.86 -6.59
N LEU A 202 -16.26 -2.19 -5.88
CA LEU A 202 -15.73 -0.86 -6.24
C LEU A 202 -14.75 -0.86 -7.42
N CYS A 203 -14.14 -2.01 -7.70
CA CYS A 203 -13.24 -2.22 -8.84
C CYS A 203 -13.92 -2.92 -10.04
N GLY A 204 -15.19 -3.30 -9.89
CA GLY A 204 -15.93 -4.06 -10.90
C GLY A 204 -16.66 -3.18 -11.91
N ARG A 205 -17.26 -3.81 -12.93
CA ARG A 205 -18.04 -3.13 -13.98
C ARG A 205 -19.27 -2.38 -13.43
N SER A 206 -19.81 -2.81 -12.29
CA SER A 206 -20.94 -2.18 -11.61
C SER A 206 -20.55 -1.04 -10.66
N ALA A 207 -19.26 -0.68 -10.57
CA ALA A 207 -18.77 0.29 -9.59
C ALA A 207 -19.46 1.66 -9.71
N PHE A 208 -19.74 2.14 -10.93
CA PHE A 208 -20.50 3.38 -11.12
C PHE A 208 -21.91 3.27 -10.54
N THR A 209 -22.65 2.22 -10.91
CA THR A 209 -24.01 1.98 -10.39
C THR A 209 -24.03 1.86 -8.88
N LEU A 210 -23.03 1.18 -8.30
CA LEU A 210 -22.87 1.05 -6.86
C LEU A 210 -22.71 2.42 -6.19
N VAL A 211 -21.76 3.23 -6.66
CA VAL A 211 -21.47 4.54 -6.06
C VAL A 211 -22.62 5.52 -6.25
N GLU A 212 -23.29 5.50 -7.40
CA GLU A 212 -24.46 6.34 -7.66
C GLU A 212 -25.65 5.95 -6.77
N ALA A 213 -25.92 4.65 -6.61
CA ALA A 213 -26.96 4.15 -5.74
C ALA A 213 -26.68 4.49 -4.26
N GLU A 214 -25.43 4.32 -3.78
CA GLU A 214 -25.03 4.71 -2.42
C GLU A 214 -25.24 6.21 -2.19
N ARG A 215 -24.92 7.07 -3.17
CA ARG A 215 -25.14 8.52 -3.08
C ARG A 215 -26.62 8.91 -3.14
N ALA A 216 -27.44 8.19 -3.90
CA ALA A 216 -28.87 8.39 -3.94
C ALA A 216 -29.51 8.05 -2.57
N LEU A 217 -29.17 6.88 -2.01
CA LEU A 217 -29.68 6.45 -0.71
C LEU A 217 -29.20 7.31 0.46
N ALA A 218 -28.02 7.90 0.37
CA ALA A 218 -27.54 8.86 1.36
C ALA A 218 -28.36 10.16 1.35
N ARG A 219 -28.99 10.52 0.23
CA ARG A 219 -29.88 11.69 0.11
C ARG A 219 -31.34 11.35 0.44
N ASP A 220 -31.80 10.18 0.00
CA ASP A 220 -33.13 9.64 0.27
C ASP A 220 -33.05 8.13 0.55
N PRO A 221 -33.10 7.71 1.82
CA PRO A 221 -33.07 6.30 2.19
C PRO A 221 -34.24 5.48 1.65
N THR A 222 -35.34 6.13 1.24
CA THR A 222 -36.57 5.49 0.77
C THR A 222 -36.63 5.31 -0.76
N ASP A 223 -35.60 5.74 -1.50
CA ASP A 223 -35.52 5.58 -2.95
C ASP A 223 -35.43 4.09 -3.35
N LEU A 224 -36.57 3.51 -3.72
CA LEU A 224 -36.70 2.11 -4.12
C LEU A 224 -35.86 1.77 -5.37
N ALA A 225 -35.68 2.74 -6.28
CA ALA A 225 -34.86 2.52 -7.47
C ALA A 225 -33.38 2.40 -7.10
N ALA A 226 -32.90 3.25 -6.19
CA ALA A 226 -31.55 3.17 -5.66
C ALA A 226 -31.33 1.90 -4.83
N GLN A 227 -32.30 1.49 -4.00
CA GLN A 227 -32.21 0.22 -3.26
C GLN A 227 -32.08 -0.99 -4.20
N ARG A 228 -32.90 -1.02 -5.27
CA ARG A 228 -32.83 -2.08 -6.29
C ARG A 228 -31.50 -2.06 -7.04
N ALA A 229 -31.02 -0.88 -7.45
CA ALA A 229 -29.74 -0.73 -8.13
C ALA A 229 -28.58 -1.20 -7.25
N LEU A 230 -28.60 -0.87 -5.96
CA LEU A 230 -27.61 -1.32 -4.98
C LEU A 230 -27.60 -2.86 -4.86
N GLY A 231 -28.77 -3.49 -4.71
CA GLY A 231 -28.88 -4.94 -4.64
C GLY A 231 -28.36 -5.64 -5.89
N LEU A 232 -28.68 -5.13 -7.08
CA LEU A 232 -28.17 -5.65 -8.35
C LEU A 232 -26.65 -5.47 -8.49
N ALA A 233 -26.11 -4.32 -8.05
CA ALA A 233 -24.69 -4.04 -8.11
C ALA A 233 -23.88 -5.00 -7.22
N TRP A 234 -24.37 -5.28 -6.01
CA TRP A 234 -23.79 -6.28 -5.10
C TRP A 234 -23.95 -7.72 -5.61
N GLY A 235 -25.10 -8.06 -6.19
CA GLY A 235 -25.33 -9.39 -6.78
C GLY A 235 -24.41 -9.72 -7.96
N ARG A 236 -23.90 -8.70 -8.68
CA ARG A 236 -22.91 -8.87 -9.75
C ARG A 236 -21.46 -8.89 -9.25
N ALA A 237 -21.21 -8.52 -8.00
CA ALA A 237 -19.88 -8.43 -7.41
C ALA A 237 -19.46 -9.67 -6.60
N GLY A 238 -20.43 -10.51 -6.22
CA GLY A 238 -20.21 -11.81 -5.56
C GLY A 238 -19.92 -12.91 -6.55
#